data_AF-A0A974P382-F1
#
_entry.id   AF-A0A974P382-F1
#
_cell.length_a   1.000
_cell.length_b   1.000
_cell.length_c   1.000
_cell.angle_alpha   90.00
_cell.angle_beta   90.00
_cell.angle_gamma   90.00
#
_symmetry.space_group_name_H-M   'P 1'
#
loop_
_entity.id
_entity.type
_entity.pdbx_description
1 polymer ?
#
loop_
_entity_poly.entity_id
_entity_poly.type
_entity_poly.pdbx_seq_one_letter_code
_entity_poly.pdbx_strand_id
1 'polypeptide(L)'
;MLALLLSLKGTTLLYQGEELGLPQAQSLTRIEIRDPVGDLYWPISKGRDGSRTPMPWAPGENLGFSSAKPWLPSAPEHRDLTVAAQAADRNSILAFSKALIALRKASPALTRARSRCCRRKARCWLSRGRKGLSRCSACSTWALSPPSSRRPGW
;
A
#
# COMPACT_ATOMS: atom_id res chain seq x y z
N MET A 1 1.13 1.70 5.99
CA MET A 1 1.38 0.26 5.76
C MET A 1 2.65 0.01 4.93
N LEU A 2 2.76 0.59 3.73
CA LEU A 2 3.83 0.32 2.74
C LEU A 2 5.27 0.49 3.27
N ALA A 3 5.51 1.51 4.11
CA ALA A 3 6.80 1.74 4.77
C ALA A 3 7.30 0.53 5.57
N LEU A 4 6.41 -0.20 6.24
CA LEU A 4 6.80 -1.40 6.98
C LEU A 4 7.18 -2.53 6.02
N LEU A 5 6.33 -2.82 5.02
CA LEU A 5 6.55 -3.89 4.04
C LEU A 5 7.88 -3.72 3.29
N LEU A 6 8.21 -2.49 2.89
CA LEU A 6 9.48 -2.16 2.24
C LEU A 6 10.66 -2.01 3.22
N SER A 7 10.45 -2.14 4.53
CA SER A 7 11.52 -2.14 5.54
C SER A 7 11.82 -3.55 6.07
N LEU A 8 10.96 -4.52 5.78
CA LEU A 8 11.20 -5.92 6.14
C LEU A 8 12.27 -6.53 5.21
N LYS A 9 13.05 -7.46 5.77
CA LYS A 9 14.00 -8.26 4.99
C LYS A 9 13.21 -9.29 4.18
N GLY A 10 13.45 -9.31 2.88
CA GLY A 10 12.80 -10.24 1.95
C GLY A 10 12.44 -9.59 0.63
N THR A 11 11.91 -10.37 -0.29
CA THR A 11 11.30 -9.85 -1.50
C THR A 11 9.95 -9.26 -1.15
N THR A 12 9.69 -8.02 -1.58
CA THR A 12 8.41 -7.35 -1.36
C THR A 12 7.54 -7.57 -2.60
N LEU A 13 6.34 -8.07 -2.40
CA LEU A 13 5.30 -8.10 -3.43
C LEU A 13 4.40 -6.88 -3.20
N LEU A 14 4.06 -6.19 -4.29
CA LEU A 14 3.20 -5.01 -4.28
C LEU A 14 2.03 -5.31 -5.21
N TYR A 15 0.81 -5.19 -4.70
CA TYR A 15 -0.39 -5.40 -5.51
C TYR A 15 -0.79 -4.11 -6.25
N GLN A 16 -1.40 -4.26 -7.42
CA GLN A 16 -1.84 -3.13 -8.23
C GLN A 16 -2.82 -2.24 -7.43
N GLY A 17 -2.54 -0.95 -7.34
CA GLY A 17 -3.35 0.02 -6.60
C GLY A 17 -2.93 0.20 -5.14
N GLU A 18 -2.08 -0.65 -4.57
CA GLU A 18 -1.52 -0.40 -3.23
C GLU A 18 -0.59 0.82 -3.23
N GLU A 19 0.09 1.08 -4.35
CA GLU A 19 0.92 2.28 -4.54
C GLU A 19 0.11 3.58 -4.63
N LEU A 20 -1.18 3.47 -4.95
CA LEU A 20 -2.14 4.57 -4.96
C LEU A 20 -2.90 4.66 -3.63
N GLY A 21 -2.80 3.65 -2.77
CA GLY A 21 -3.57 3.56 -1.54
C GLY A 21 -5.07 3.31 -1.79
N LEU A 22 -5.42 2.54 -2.82
CA LEU A 22 -6.83 2.29 -3.15
C LEU A 22 -7.53 1.52 -2.01
N PRO A 23 -8.71 1.98 -1.57
CA PRO A 23 -9.54 1.23 -0.64
C PRO A 23 -10.18 0.03 -1.34
N GLN A 24 -10.60 -0.97 -0.54
CA GLN A 24 -11.46 -2.05 -1.04
C GLN A 24 -12.74 -1.45 -1.64
N ALA A 25 -13.12 -1.85 -2.85
CA ALA A 25 -14.39 -1.42 -3.43
C ALA A 25 -15.56 -2.07 -2.68
N GLN A 26 -16.44 -1.25 -2.10
CA GLN A 26 -17.60 -1.70 -1.33
C GLN A 26 -18.90 -1.50 -2.08
N SER A 27 -18.91 -0.61 -3.07
CA SER A 27 -20.04 -0.25 -3.93
C SER A 27 -20.55 -1.37 -4.85
N LEU A 28 -19.84 -2.49 -4.99
CA LEU A 28 -20.26 -3.63 -5.83
C LEU A 28 -21.59 -4.24 -5.36
N THR A 29 -22.52 -4.40 -6.31
CA THR A 29 -23.80 -5.08 -6.14
C THR A 29 -23.71 -6.57 -6.49
N ARG A 30 -24.68 -7.38 -6.04
CA ARG A 30 -24.67 -8.84 -6.28
C ARG A 30 -24.56 -9.22 -7.77
N ILE A 31 -25.27 -8.50 -8.64
CA ILE A 31 -25.32 -8.78 -10.10
C ILE A 31 -23.96 -8.50 -10.77
N GLU A 32 -23.15 -7.65 -10.15
CA GLU A 32 -21.83 -7.28 -10.65
C GLU A 32 -20.73 -8.23 -10.16
N ILE A 33 -21.01 -9.04 -9.12
CA ILE A 33 -20.07 -10.05 -8.62
C ILE A 33 -19.82 -11.10 -9.70
N ARG A 34 -18.54 -11.43 -9.88
CA ARG A 34 -18.04 -12.46 -10.79
C ARG A 34 -17.36 -13.60 -10.05
N ASP A 35 -16.96 -13.39 -8.80
CA ASP A 35 -16.37 -14.41 -7.94
C ASP A 35 -17.44 -15.42 -7.47
N PRO A 36 -17.33 -16.72 -7.81
CA PRO A 36 -18.28 -17.73 -7.36
C PRO A 36 -18.40 -17.79 -5.83
N VAL A 37 -17.30 -17.52 -5.11
CA VAL A 37 -17.30 -17.47 -3.65
C VAL A 37 -18.09 -16.26 -3.14
N GLY A 38 -18.01 -15.12 -3.84
CA GLY A 38 -18.74 -13.92 -3.46
C GLY A 38 -20.26 -14.08 -3.63
N ASP A 39 -20.70 -14.76 -4.69
CA ASP A 39 -22.14 -15.05 -4.87
C ASP A 39 -22.65 -16.09 -3.87
N LEU A 40 -21.86 -17.13 -3.57
CA LEU A 40 -22.25 -18.16 -2.60
C LEU A 40 -22.49 -17.62 -1.18
N TYR A 41 -21.69 -16.66 -0.74
CA TYR A 41 -21.74 -16.11 0.62
C TYR A 41 -22.40 -14.73 0.71
N TRP A 42 -23.09 -14.28 -0.34
CA TRP A 42 -23.80 -13.01 -0.31
C TRP A 42 -24.98 -13.04 0.68
N PRO A 43 -25.22 -12.00 1.50
CA PRO A 43 -24.52 -10.71 1.58
C PRO A 43 -23.39 -10.66 2.63
N ILE A 44 -23.09 -11.77 3.30
CA ILE A 44 -22.13 -11.84 4.42
C ILE A 44 -20.71 -11.53 3.93
N SER A 45 -20.33 -12.02 2.75
CA SER A 45 -19.05 -11.74 2.11
C SER A 45 -19.23 -11.50 0.62
N LYS A 46 -18.63 -10.41 0.11
CA LYS A 46 -18.65 -10.06 -1.32
C LYS A 46 -17.54 -10.75 -2.13
N GLY A 47 -16.78 -11.66 -1.50
CA GLY A 47 -15.67 -12.36 -2.15
C GLY A 47 -14.48 -11.45 -2.44
N ARG A 48 -13.75 -11.74 -3.53
CA ARG A 48 -12.47 -11.09 -3.86
C ARG A 48 -12.58 -9.97 -4.89
N ASP A 49 -13.76 -9.75 -5.47
CA ASP A 49 -13.92 -8.82 -6.59
C ASP A 49 -13.68 -7.35 -6.20
N GLY A 50 -13.84 -7.00 -4.92
CA GLY A 50 -13.59 -5.63 -4.45
C GLY A 50 -12.14 -5.16 -4.62
N SER A 51 -11.17 -6.07 -4.69
CA SER A 51 -9.77 -5.74 -5.00
C SER A 51 -9.41 -5.89 -6.48
N ARG A 52 -10.33 -6.43 -7.31
CA ARG A 52 -10.12 -6.69 -8.74
C ARG A 52 -10.77 -5.65 -9.64
N THR A 53 -11.33 -4.60 -9.05
CA THR A 53 -11.92 -3.50 -9.79
C THR A 53 -10.88 -2.87 -10.73
N PRO A 54 -11.31 -2.33 -11.88
CA PRO A 54 -10.41 -1.75 -12.86
C PRO A 54 -9.51 -0.64 -12.27
N MET A 55 -8.26 -0.57 -12.74
CA MET A 55 -7.30 0.43 -12.27
C MET A 55 -7.73 1.85 -12.66
N PRO A 56 -7.69 2.83 -11.73
CA PRO A 56 -8.06 4.20 -12.01
C PRO A 56 -6.89 4.97 -12.63
N TRP A 57 -6.83 5.07 -13.95
CA TRP A 57 -5.76 5.78 -14.65
C TRP A 57 -5.97 7.29 -14.68
N ALA A 58 -7.18 7.74 -15.02
CA ALA A 58 -7.49 9.15 -15.21
C ALA A 58 -8.96 9.47 -14.86
N PRO A 59 -9.31 10.73 -14.58
CA PRO A 59 -10.70 11.14 -14.45
C PRO A 59 -11.48 10.88 -15.74
N GLY A 60 -12.76 10.50 -15.62
CA GLY A 60 -13.64 10.27 -16.76
C GLY A 60 -14.30 8.90 -16.75
N GLU A 61 -14.77 8.46 -17.92
CA GLU A 61 -15.45 7.18 -18.09
C GLU A 61 -14.54 6.01 -17.71
N ASN A 62 -15.08 5.05 -16.95
CA ASN A 62 -14.37 3.88 -16.43
C ASN A 62 -13.03 4.21 -15.74
N LEU A 63 -12.87 5.44 -15.24
CA LEU A 63 -11.61 5.96 -14.67
C LEU A 63 -10.41 5.82 -15.63
N GLY A 64 -10.65 5.95 -16.95
CA GLY A 64 -9.63 5.87 -17.98
C GLY A 64 -9.12 4.44 -18.25
N PHE A 65 -9.78 3.41 -17.72
CA PHE A 65 -9.38 2.01 -17.93
C PHE A 65 -9.72 1.48 -19.33
N SER A 66 -10.91 1.80 -19.83
CA SER A 66 -11.43 1.27 -21.09
C SER A 66 -12.48 2.21 -21.66
N SER A 67 -12.54 2.36 -22.98
CA SER A 67 -13.65 3.01 -23.68
C SER A 67 -14.90 2.12 -23.80
N ALA A 68 -14.75 0.80 -23.60
CA ALA A 68 -15.86 -0.15 -23.53
C ALA A 68 -16.14 -0.55 -22.08
N LYS A 69 -17.35 -1.07 -21.82
CA LYS A 69 -17.77 -1.55 -20.51
C LYS A 69 -16.78 -2.60 -19.95
N PRO A 70 -16.11 -2.34 -18.83
CA PRO A 70 -15.18 -3.28 -18.23
C PRO A 70 -15.90 -4.51 -17.66
N TRP A 71 -15.14 -5.59 -17.44
CA TRP A 71 -15.65 -6.87 -16.91
C TRP A 71 -16.16 -6.75 -15.45
N LEU A 72 -15.61 -5.81 -14.68
CA LEU A 72 -16.12 -5.33 -13.40
C LEU A 72 -16.30 -3.81 -13.46
N PRO A 73 -17.30 -3.24 -12.78
CA PRO A 73 -17.49 -1.80 -12.74
C PRO A 73 -16.33 -1.12 -12.00
N SER A 74 -15.96 0.08 -12.44
CA SER A 74 -15.00 0.93 -11.73
C SER A 74 -15.61 1.42 -10.42
N ALA A 75 -14.85 1.30 -9.32
CA ALA A 75 -15.30 1.70 -8.00
C ALA A 75 -15.37 3.24 -7.87
N PRO A 76 -16.52 3.85 -7.53
CA PRO A 76 -16.62 5.29 -7.26
C PRO A 76 -15.62 5.77 -6.20
N GLU A 77 -15.28 4.92 -5.23
CA GLU A 77 -14.32 5.17 -4.17
C GLU A 77 -12.89 5.44 -4.69
N HIS A 78 -12.59 5.04 -5.93
CA HIS A 78 -11.27 5.20 -6.54
C HIS A 78 -11.15 6.48 -7.39
N ARG A 79 -12.25 7.21 -7.58
CA ARG A 79 -12.32 8.37 -8.49
C ARG A 79 -11.30 9.46 -8.19
N ASP A 80 -11.06 9.74 -6.91
CA ASP A 80 -10.13 10.80 -6.48
C ASP A 80 -8.69 10.29 -6.33
N LEU A 81 -8.47 8.98 -6.51
CA LEU A 81 -7.17 8.32 -6.32
C LEU A 81 -6.55 7.89 -7.65
N THR A 82 -6.97 8.49 -8.76
CA THR A 82 -6.45 8.17 -10.10
C THR A 82 -4.94 8.39 -10.22
N VAL A 83 -4.28 7.60 -11.07
CA VAL A 83 -2.85 7.74 -11.36
C VAL A 83 -2.53 9.15 -11.85
N ALA A 84 -3.34 9.72 -12.74
CA ALA A 84 -3.15 11.07 -13.26
C ALA A 84 -3.18 12.13 -12.14
N ALA A 85 -4.15 12.05 -11.23
CA ALA A 85 -4.24 12.98 -10.09
C ALA A 85 -3.03 12.85 -9.16
N GLN A 86 -2.67 11.61 -8.78
CA GLN A 86 -1.54 11.39 -7.88
C GLN A 86 -0.18 11.67 -8.52
N ALA A 87 -0.04 11.52 -9.84
CA ALA A 87 1.20 11.83 -10.55
C ALA A 87 1.51 13.34 -10.56
N ALA A 88 0.47 14.18 -10.52
CA ALA A 88 0.62 15.63 -10.44
C ALA A 88 0.96 16.12 -9.03
N ASP A 89 0.53 15.40 -7.99
CA ASP A 89 0.78 15.76 -6.60
C ASP A 89 2.06 15.09 -6.04
N ARG A 90 3.01 15.93 -5.57
CA ARG A 90 4.27 15.47 -4.96
C ARG A 90 4.09 14.88 -3.56
N ASN A 91 2.98 15.19 -2.89
CA ASN A 91 2.64 14.65 -1.57
C ASN A 91 1.73 13.42 -1.64
N SER A 92 1.46 12.90 -2.85
CA SER A 92 0.62 11.74 -3.06
C SER A 92 1.23 10.45 -2.53
N ILE A 93 0.37 9.44 -2.33
CA ILE A 93 0.81 8.08 -1.96
C ILE A 93 1.66 7.48 -3.07
N LEU A 94 1.37 7.76 -4.34
CA LEU A 94 2.20 7.35 -5.47
C LEU A 94 3.62 7.92 -5.38
N ALA A 95 3.76 9.21 -5.12
CA ALA A 95 5.06 9.86 -4.96
C ALA A 95 5.83 9.28 -3.77
N PHE A 96 5.15 9.08 -2.64
CA PHE A 96 5.72 8.43 -1.45
C PHE A 96 6.19 7.00 -1.75
N SER A 97 5.37 6.21 -2.45
CA SER A 97 5.68 4.83 -2.84
C SER A 97 6.94 4.75 -3.72
N LYS A 98 7.02 5.63 -4.73
CA LYS A 98 8.20 5.74 -5.61
C LYS A 98 9.46 6.10 -4.82
N ALA A 99 9.38 7.12 -3.95
CA ALA A 99 10.50 7.56 -3.12
C ALA A 99 11.00 6.45 -2.19
N LEU A 100 10.07 5.69 -1.59
CA LEU A 100 10.39 4.61 -0.67
C LEU A 100 11.03 3.40 -1.38
N ILE A 101 10.56 3.06 -2.58
CA ILE A 101 11.19 2.01 -3.41
C ILE A 101 12.60 2.44 -3.83
N ALA A 102 12.78 3.70 -4.23
CA ALA A 102 14.10 4.25 -4.55
C ALA A 102 15.05 4.18 -3.34
N LEU A 103 14.57 4.55 -2.15
CA LEU A 103 15.31 4.46 -0.90
C LEU A 103 15.72 3.02 -0.56
N ARG A 104 14.80 2.04 -0.72
CA ARG A 104 15.11 0.63 -0.49
C ARG A 104 16.20 0.13 -1.44
N LYS A 105 16.12 0.50 -2.72
CA LYS A 105 17.12 0.15 -3.75
C LYS A 105 18.49 0.75 -3.45
N ALA A 106 18.53 2.01 -3.00
CA ALA A 106 19.77 2.70 -2.66
C ALA A 106 20.40 2.24 -1.34
N SER A 107 19.66 1.50 -0.50
CA SER A 107 20.13 1.09 0.83
C SER A 107 20.42 -0.43 0.91
N PRO A 108 21.71 -0.83 0.95
CA PRO A 108 22.08 -2.22 1.24
C PRO A 108 21.57 -2.69 2.61
N ALA A 109 21.37 -1.77 3.55
CA ALA A 109 20.83 -2.09 4.87
C ALA A 109 19.36 -2.51 4.82
N LEU A 110 18.56 -1.96 3.91
CA LEU A 110 17.16 -2.36 3.72
C LEU A 110 17.01 -3.63 2.88
N THR A 111 17.93 -3.84 1.92
CA THR A 111 17.83 -4.99 0.99
C THR A 111 18.51 -6.25 1.55
N ARG A 112 19.69 -6.12 2.17
CA ARG A 112 20.54 -7.29 2.49
C ARG A 112 20.75 -7.51 3.98
N ALA A 113 20.54 -6.51 4.85
CA ALA A 113 20.88 -6.66 6.26
C ALA A 113 19.95 -7.64 6.99
N ARG A 114 20.43 -8.14 8.13
CA ARG A 114 19.62 -8.95 9.05
C ARG A 114 18.72 -8.01 9.84
N SER A 115 17.40 -8.12 9.66
CA SER A 115 16.44 -7.43 10.50
C SER A 115 16.49 -8.01 11.91
N ARG A 116 16.66 -7.16 12.91
CA ARG A 116 16.40 -7.51 14.32
C ARG A 116 15.19 -6.73 14.77
N CYS A 117 14.22 -7.42 15.37
CA CYS A 117 13.15 -6.76 16.10
C CYS A 117 13.76 -6.19 17.39
N CYS A 118 13.85 -4.86 17.49
CA CYS A 118 14.27 -4.23 18.72
C CYS A 118 13.06 -4.14 19.64
N ARG A 119 13.02 -4.95 20.71
CA ARG A 119 11.99 -4.83 21.75
C ARG A 119 12.13 -3.47 22.43
N ARG A 120 11.25 -2.53 22.09
CA ARG A 120 10.95 -1.31 22.87
C ARG A 120 9.44 -1.29 23.08
N LYS A 121 9.00 -0.90 24.28
CA LYS A 121 7.62 -0.97 24.79
C LYS A 121 6.56 -0.87 23.68
N ALA A 122 5.76 -1.94 23.54
CA ALA A 122 4.50 -2.21 22.82
C ALA A 122 4.00 -1.39 21.59
N ARG A 123 4.49 -0.19 21.27
CA ARG A 123 3.80 0.75 20.36
C ARG A 123 4.65 1.28 19.18
N CYS A 124 5.93 0.92 19.07
CA CYS A 124 6.75 1.17 17.86
C CYS A 124 7.46 -0.13 17.46
N TRP A 125 7.23 -0.55 16.22
CA TRP A 125 8.07 -1.56 15.60
C TRP A 125 9.29 -0.87 15.02
N LEU A 126 10.46 -1.16 15.62
CA LEU A 126 11.75 -0.68 15.14
C LEU A 126 12.53 -1.86 14.56
N SER A 127 12.77 -1.84 13.25
CA SER A 127 13.74 -2.73 12.63
C SER A 127 15.08 -1.99 12.48
N ARG A 128 16.17 -2.65 12.88
CA ARG A 128 17.53 -2.19 12.58
C ARG A 128 18.19 -3.15 11.60
N GLY A 129 18.68 -2.61 10.49
CA GLY A 129 19.60 -3.27 9.59
C GLY A 129 21.01 -2.74 9.80
N ARG A 130 22.00 -3.63 9.97
CA ARG A 130 23.44 -3.28 9.99
C ARG A 130 24.18 -4.08 8.90
N LYS A 131 24.88 -3.38 8.00
CA LYS A 131 25.91 -3.94 7.09
C LYS A 131 27.12 -3.00 7.09
N GLY A 132 28.27 -3.45 7.61
CA GLY A 132 29.44 -2.59 7.79
C GLY A 132 29.14 -1.39 8.70
N LEU A 133 29.61 -0.18 8.34
CA LEU A 133 29.33 1.08 9.05
C LEU A 133 27.88 1.60 8.89
N SER A 134 27.15 1.15 7.86
CA SER A 134 25.79 1.63 7.59
C SER A 134 24.76 1.05 8.58
N ARG A 135 24.04 1.94 9.29
CA ARG A 135 22.94 1.61 10.19
C ARG A 135 21.67 2.30 9.73
N CYS A 136 20.64 1.53 9.40
CA CYS A 136 19.30 2.07 9.15
C CYS A 136 18.36 1.64 10.29
N SER A 137 17.59 2.59 10.81
CA SER A 137 16.53 2.34 11.78
C SER A 137 15.20 2.77 11.17
N ALA A 138 14.28 1.84 10.96
CA ALA A 138 12.92 2.13 10.53
C ALA A 138 11.98 1.99 11.74
N CYS A 139 11.40 3.10 12.22
CA CYS A 139 10.28 3.08 13.17
C CYS A 139 9.02 3.43 12.37
N SER A 140 8.11 2.49 12.27
CA SER A 140 6.73 2.79 11.87
C SER A 140 5.90 2.92 13.14
N THR A 141 5.26 4.07 13.32
CA THR A 141 4.29 4.27 14.41
C THR A 141 2.91 3.91 13.92
N TRP A 142 2.25 3.01 14.65
CA TRP A 142 0.93 2.47 14.33
C TRP A 142 -0.15 3.06 15.25
N ALA A 143 0.10 4.24 15.81
CA ALA A 143 -0.79 4.91 16.74
C ALA A 143 -1.15 6.29 16.18
N LEU A 144 -2.41 6.68 16.33
CA LEU A 144 -2.95 8.00 15.96
C LEU A 144 -2.41 9.14 16.84
N SER A 145 -1.66 8.82 17.89
CA SER A 145 -1.04 9.79 18.80
C SER A 145 0.46 9.93 18.50
N PRO A 146 1.03 11.15 18.57
CA PRO A 146 2.44 11.37 18.30
C PRO A 146 3.32 10.57 19.28
N PRO A 147 4.33 9.83 18.79
CA PRO A 147 5.21 9.05 19.64
C PRO A 147 6.21 9.95 20.37
N SER A 148 6.28 9.85 21.69
CA SER A 148 7.37 10.42 22.49
C SER A 148 8.61 9.51 22.43
N SER A 149 9.34 9.52 21.31
CA SER A 149 10.56 8.72 21.19
C SER A 149 11.82 9.58 21.04
N ARG A 150 12.66 9.61 22.09
CA ARG A 150 14.04 10.11 21.99
C ARG A 150 14.88 9.10 21.21
N ARG A 151 15.67 9.59 20.25
CA ARG A 151 16.71 8.81 19.55
C ARG A 151 17.64 8.21 20.62
N PRO A 152 17.98 6.91 20.56
CA PRO A 152 19.04 6.39 21.41
C PRO A 152 20.33 7.15 21.05
N GLY A 153 21.08 7.57 22.07
CA GLY A 153 22.34 8.29 21.92
C GLY A 153 23.31 7.57 20.98
N TRP A 154 24.11 8.39 20.30
CA TRP A 154 25.19 8.02 19.39
C TRP A 154 26.19 7.09 20.06
#